data_AF-A0A359D647-F1
#
_entry.id   AF-A0A359D647-F1
#
_cell.length_a   1.000
_cell.length_b   1.000
_cell.length_c   1.000
_cell.angle_alpha   90.00
_cell.angle_beta   90.00
_cell.angle_gamma   90.00
#
_symmetry.space_group_name_H-M   'P 1'
#
loop_
_entity.id
_entity.type
_entity.pdbx_description
1 polymer ?
#
loop_
_entity_poly.entity_id
_entity_poly.type
_entity_poly.pdbx_seq_one_letter_code
_entity_poly.pdbx_strand_id
1 'polypeptide(L)'
;VDAVVATLGDSSRVGIRISPMGTFGDVHDANPQETFSYLVEQLNSRKLAYLHVNRPDWLGGSFDGFDQLLRALRDRYQGTLILAGGQTVESGEQALSEGLADLLAYGRPYIANPDLV
;
A
#
# COMPACT_ATOMS: atom_id res chain seq x y z
N VAL A 1 -2.90 5.05 -14.58
CA VAL A 1 -2.78 6.24 -13.71
C VAL A 1 -3.00 7.52 -14.51
N ASP A 2 -2.16 7.80 -15.49
CA ASP A 2 -2.17 9.09 -16.23
C ASP A 2 -3.51 9.41 -16.90
N ALA A 3 -4.17 8.40 -17.50
CA ALA A 3 -5.51 8.58 -18.08
C ALA A 3 -6.55 9.04 -17.03
N VAL A 4 -6.53 8.47 -15.82
CA VAL A 4 -7.46 8.84 -14.73
C VAL A 4 -7.16 10.25 -14.22
N VAL A 5 -5.87 10.60 -14.09
CA VAL A 5 -5.44 11.96 -13.75
C VAL A 5 -5.93 12.96 -14.80
N ALA A 6 -5.76 12.66 -16.08
CA ALA A 6 -6.23 13.50 -17.18
C ALA A 6 -7.75 13.67 -17.18
N THR A 7 -8.51 12.60 -16.90
CA THR A 7 -9.97 12.67 -16.80
C THR A 7 -10.44 13.55 -15.63
N LEU A 8 -9.78 13.48 -14.48
CA LEU A 8 -10.15 14.26 -13.30
C LEU A 8 -9.59 15.69 -13.31
N GLY A 9 -8.55 15.95 -14.11
CA GLY A 9 -7.83 17.22 -14.17
C GLY A 9 -7.00 17.53 -12.92
N ASP A 10 -6.93 16.61 -11.96
CA ASP A 10 -6.30 16.81 -10.66
C ASP A 10 -5.77 15.49 -10.10
N SER A 11 -4.44 15.38 -9.98
CA SER A 11 -3.78 14.17 -9.47
C SER A 11 -3.99 13.96 -7.98
N SER A 12 -4.29 15.00 -7.21
CA SER A 12 -4.51 14.94 -5.77
C SER A 12 -5.83 14.24 -5.40
N ARG A 13 -6.63 13.88 -6.41
CA ARG A 13 -7.86 13.10 -6.28
C ARG A 13 -7.72 11.65 -6.73
N VAL A 14 -6.51 11.23 -7.12
CA VAL A 14 -6.22 9.89 -7.63
C VAL A 14 -5.31 9.15 -6.66
N GLY A 15 -5.76 7.99 -6.17
CA GLY A 15 -4.93 7.03 -5.46
C GLY A 15 -4.69 5.76 -6.30
N ILE A 16 -3.69 4.98 -5.92
CA ILE A 16 -3.43 3.65 -6.50
C ILE A 16 -3.22 2.63 -5.39
N ARG A 17 -3.79 1.42 -5.56
CA ARG A 17 -3.63 0.31 -4.63
C ARG A 17 -2.78 -0.80 -5.26
N ILE A 18 -1.83 -1.32 -4.50
CA ILE A 18 -0.92 -2.40 -4.91
C ILE A 18 -0.83 -3.49 -3.83
N SER A 19 -0.52 -4.71 -4.25
CA SER A 19 -0.31 -5.87 -3.38
C SER A 19 1.01 -6.58 -3.74
N PRO A 20 2.17 -6.03 -3.35
CA PRO A 20 3.46 -6.45 -3.90
C PRO A 20 3.81 -7.92 -3.76
N MET A 21 3.34 -8.56 -2.68
CA MET A 21 3.61 -9.97 -2.37
C MET A 21 2.32 -10.84 -2.40
N GLY A 22 1.23 -10.29 -2.94
CA GLY A 22 -0.03 -11.01 -3.05
C GLY A 22 -0.02 -11.97 -4.23
N THR A 23 -0.50 -13.20 -4.03
CA THR A 23 -0.59 -14.25 -5.07
C THR A 23 -2.02 -14.61 -5.46
N PHE A 24 -3.00 -13.86 -4.94
CA PHE A 24 -4.41 -14.05 -5.24
C PHE A 24 -4.67 -13.92 -6.75
N GLY A 25 -5.43 -14.85 -7.31
CA GLY A 25 -5.72 -14.88 -8.75
C GLY A 25 -4.60 -15.45 -9.61
N ASP A 26 -3.72 -16.28 -9.03
CA ASP A 26 -2.58 -16.91 -9.72
C ASP A 26 -1.58 -15.90 -10.31
N VAL A 27 -1.45 -14.75 -9.62
CA VAL A 27 -0.47 -13.72 -9.97
C VAL A 27 0.84 -14.03 -9.26
N HIS A 28 1.94 -14.01 -10.02
CA HIS A 28 3.29 -14.20 -9.50
C HIS A 28 4.21 -13.13 -10.07
N ASP A 29 5.12 -12.63 -9.23
CA ASP A 29 6.19 -11.74 -9.63
C ASP A 29 7.52 -12.36 -9.19
N ALA A 30 8.46 -12.49 -10.12
CA ALA A 30 9.75 -13.13 -9.87
C ALA A 30 10.69 -12.27 -9.00
N ASN A 31 10.49 -10.95 -8.99
CA ASN A 31 11.26 -10.00 -8.20
C ASN A 31 10.40 -8.81 -7.74
N PRO A 32 9.53 -9.00 -6.72
CA PRO A 32 8.64 -7.94 -6.24
C PRO A 32 9.39 -6.68 -5.80
N GLN A 33 10.59 -6.83 -5.24
CA GLN A 33 11.37 -5.69 -4.79
C GLN A 33 11.75 -4.77 -5.95
N GLU A 34 12.19 -5.33 -7.08
CA GLU A 34 12.53 -4.55 -8.27
C GLU A 34 11.28 -3.92 -8.90
N THR A 35 10.26 -4.74 -9.19
CA THR A 35 9.03 -4.29 -9.87
C THR A 35 8.36 -3.15 -9.12
N PHE A 36 8.13 -3.32 -7.82
CA PHE A 36 7.38 -2.35 -7.03
C PHE A 36 8.22 -1.14 -6.63
N SER A 37 9.55 -1.28 -6.47
CA SER A 37 10.44 -0.11 -6.28
C SER A 37 10.41 0.80 -7.51
N TYR A 38 10.54 0.23 -8.71
CA TYR A 38 10.43 0.99 -9.95
C TYR A 38 9.07 1.69 -10.05
N LEU A 39 7.98 0.97 -9.79
CA LEU A 39 6.62 1.53 -9.83
C LEU A 39 6.50 2.75 -8.91
N VAL A 40 6.85 2.63 -7.62
CA VAL A 40 6.66 3.74 -6.67
C VAL A 40 7.55 4.94 -6.98
N GLU A 41 8.76 4.72 -7.50
CA GLU A 41 9.64 5.79 -7.98
C GLU A 41 9.00 6.55 -9.16
N GLN A 42 8.41 5.83 -10.12
CA GLN A 42 7.69 6.45 -11.23
C GLN A 42 6.43 7.21 -10.77
N LEU A 43 5.78 6.77 -9.70
CA LEU A 43 4.57 7.44 -9.19
C LEU A 43 4.86 8.81 -8.56
N ASN A 44 6.08 9.06 -8.07
CA ASN A 44 6.43 10.32 -7.41
C ASN A 44 6.20 11.56 -8.29
N SER A 45 6.56 11.50 -9.57
CA SER A 45 6.38 12.65 -10.48
C SER A 45 4.92 13.02 -10.73
N ARG A 46 4.00 12.09 -10.46
CA ARG A 46 2.55 12.24 -10.69
C ARG A 46 1.82 12.90 -9.53
N LYS A 47 2.45 13.03 -8.35
CA LYS A 47 1.89 13.71 -7.17
C LYS A 47 0.47 13.24 -6.87
N LEU A 48 0.31 11.92 -6.72
CA LEU A 48 -0.97 11.28 -6.42
C LEU A 48 -1.45 11.61 -5.01
N ALA A 49 -2.75 11.46 -4.78
CA ALA A 49 -3.36 11.60 -3.46
C ALA A 49 -2.72 10.66 -2.43
N TYR A 50 -2.57 9.38 -2.81
CA TYR A 50 -1.96 8.36 -1.96
C TYR A 50 -1.53 7.11 -2.76
N LEU A 51 -0.59 6.38 -2.17
CA LEU A 51 -0.30 4.98 -2.48
C LEU A 51 -0.90 4.10 -1.39
N HIS A 52 -1.64 3.06 -1.75
CA HIS A 52 -2.25 2.12 -0.81
C HIS A 52 -1.59 0.75 -0.98
N VAL A 53 -0.81 0.31 0.02
CA VAL A 53 -0.09 -0.96 0.01
C VAL A 53 -0.84 -1.98 0.87
N ASN A 54 -1.18 -3.12 0.26
CA ASN A 54 -1.84 -4.22 0.96
C ASN A 54 -0.84 -5.33 1.33
N ARG A 55 -0.70 -5.59 2.63
CA ARG A 55 -0.01 -6.77 3.17
C ARG A 55 -0.79 -8.05 2.82
N PRO A 56 -0.13 -9.14 2.40
CA PRO A 56 -0.81 -10.42 2.14
C PRO A 56 -1.27 -11.04 3.47
N ASP A 57 -2.51 -10.80 3.88
CA ASP A 57 -3.04 -11.14 5.22
C ASP A 57 -4.07 -12.29 5.24
N TRP A 58 -4.43 -12.86 4.08
CA TRP A 58 -5.53 -13.82 3.99
C TRP A 58 -5.47 -14.84 2.84
N LEU A 59 -5.11 -14.43 1.61
CA LEU A 59 -5.29 -15.26 0.40
C LEU A 59 -3.97 -15.57 -0.34
N GLY A 60 -3.03 -16.18 0.37
CA GLY A 60 -1.74 -16.57 -0.20
C GLY A 60 -0.74 -15.42 -0.34
N GLY A 61 0.53 -15.78 -0.54
CA GLY A 61 1.67 -14.90 -0.40
C GLY A 61 2.50 -15.24 0.85
N SER A 62 3.69 -14.68 0.96
CA SER A 62 4.53 -14.81 2.16
C SER A 62 4.51 -13.52 2.96
N PHE A 63 4.52 -13.65 4.29
CA PHE A 63 4.82 -12.56 5.20
C PHE A 63 6.32 -12.28 5.25
N ASP A 64 7.15 -13.25 4.89
CA ASP A 64 8.60 -13.19 5.00
C ASP A 64 9.15 -12.15 4.03
N GLY A 65 9.82 -11.14 4.57
CA GLY A 65 10.40 -10.04 3.78
C GLY A 65 9.44 -8.89 3.47
N PHE A 66 8.15 -8.98 3.85
CA PHE A 66 7.20 -7.87 3.60
C PHE A 66 7.62 -6.59 4.29
N ASP A 67 8.08 -6.63 5.54
CA ASP A 67 8.49 -5.43 6.26
C ASP A 67 9.74 -4.78 5.65
N GLN A 68 10.66 -5.60 5.11
CA GLN A 68 11.83 -5.11 4.38
C GLN A 68 11.42 -4.44 3.07
N LEU A 69 10.51 -5.09 2.33
CA LEU A 69 9.95 -4.53 1.10
C LEU A 69 9.20 -3.23 1.38
N LEU A 70 8.34 -3.20 2.41
CA LEU A 70 7.58 -2.00 2.80
C LEU A 70 8.51 -0.84 3.13
N ARG A 71 9.58 -1.07 3.92
CA ARG A 71 10.62 -0.06 4.18
C ARG A 71 11.24 0.44 2.88
N ALA A 72 11.64 -0.46 1.98
CA ALA A 72 12.22 -0.10 0.70
C ALA A 72 11.27 0.74 -0.18
N LEU A 73 9.95 0.45 -0.15
CA LEU A 73 8.95 1.25 -0.86
C LEU A 73 8.72 2.61 -0.19
N ARG A 74 8.65 2.65 1.16
CA ARG A 74 8.47 3.88 1.93
C ARG A 74 9.64 4.85 1.72
N ASP A 75 10.86 4.36 1.67
CA ASP A 75 12.08 5.16 1.42
C ASP A 75 12.07 5.83 0.04
N ARG A 76 11.35 5.22 -0.92
CA ARG A 76 11.29 5.69 -2.31
C ARG A 76 10.08 6.54 -2.60
N TYR A 77 8.94 6.24 -1.99
CA TYR A 77 7.69 6.96 -2.23
C TYR A 77 7.59 8.22 -1.36
N GLN A 78 7.37 9.37 -2.00
CA GLN A 78 7.41 10.69 -1.36
C GLN A 78 6.03 11.22 -0.97
N GLY A 79 4.95 10.53 -1.36
CA GLY A 79 3.58 10.94 -1.04
C GLY A 79 3.02 10.22 0.19
N THR A 80 1.71 10.38 0.40
CA THR A 80 0.95 9.68 1.45
C THR A 80 0.85 8.18 1.18
N LEU A 81 1.31 7.36 2.12
CA LEU A 81 1.23 5.91 2.06
C LEU A 81 0.20 5.38 3.05
N ILE A 82 -0.77 4.62 2.55
CA ILE A 82 -1.77 3.88 3.32
C ILE A 82 -1.34 2.42 3.43
N LEU A 83 -1.20 1.89 4.64
CA LEU A 83 -0.95 0.48 4.88
C LEU A 83 -2.24 -0.26 5.24
N ALA A 84 -2.47 -1.39 4.59
CA ALA A 84 -3.60 -2.27 4.85
C ALA A 84 -3.17 -3.74 4.98
N GLY A 85 -4.10 -4.57 5.43
CA GLY A 85 -3.93 -6.02 5.52
C GLY A 85 -3.51 -6.46 6.94
N GLY A 86 -4.45 -7.10 7.63
CA GLY A 86 -4.21 -7.79 8.90
C GLY A 86 -3.71 -6.94 10.07
N GLN A 87 -3.77 -5.60 9.98
CA GLN A 87 -3.30 -4.72 11.04
C GLN A 87 -4.21 -4.83 12.28
N THR A 88 -3.59 -4.88 13.46
CA THR A 88 -4.24 -4.59 14.74
C THR A 88 -4.02 -3.12 15.10
N VAL A 89 -4.63 -2.65 16.19
CA VAL A 89 -4.37 -1.31 16.72
C VAL A 89 -2.87 -1.16 17.02
N GLU A 90 -2.30 -2.13 17.72
CA GLU A 90 -0.90 -2.11 18.16
C GLU A 90 0.07 -2.14 16.98
N SER A 91 -0.14 -3.05 16.01
CA SER A 91 0.75 -3.11 14.83
C SER A 91 0.60 -1.89 13.93
N GLY A 92 -0.61 -1.31 13.90
CA GLY A 92 -0.92 -0.07 13.23
C GLY A 92 -0.19 1.13 13.83
N GLU A 93 -0.31 1.33 15.15
CA GLU A 93 0.38 2.40 15.88
C GLU A 93 1.91 2.28 15.73
N GLN A 94 2.42 1.05 15.77
CA GLN A 94 3.84 0.80 15.51
C GLN A 94 4.23 1.26 14.09
N ALA A 95 3.47 0.89 13.05
CA ALA A 95 3.77 1.29 11.68
C ALA A 95 3.74 2.83 11.49
N LEU A 96 2.82 3.53 12.16
CA LEU A 96 2.76 4.99 12.14
C LEU A 96 3.96 5.62 12.87
N SER A 97 4.29 5.13 14.05
CA SER A 97 5.41 5.66 14.86
C SER A 97 6.79 5.42 14.22
N GLU A 98 6.94 4.31 13.49
CA GLU A 98 8.15 4.02 12.70
C GLU A 98 8.19 4.79 11.36
N GLY A 99 7.14 5.54 11.01
CA GLY A 99 7.04 6.26 9.75
C GLY A 99 6.89 5.35 8.52
N LEU A 100 6.49 4.09 8.71
CA LEU A 100 6.29 3.14 7.61
C LEU A 100 5.04 3.45 6.79
N ALA A 101 4.05 4.11 7.39
CA ALA A 101 2.82 4.55 6.76
C ALA A 101 2.36 5.88 7.35
N ASP A 102 1.57 6.62 6.59
CA ASP A 102 0.92 7.86 7.04
C ASP A 102 -0.51 7.60 7.51
N LEU A 103 -1.13 6.54 6.99
CA LEU A 103 -2.51 6.14 7.26
C LEU A 103 -2.62 4.61 7.30
N LEU A 104 -3.64 4.12 7.99
CA LEU A 104 -3.99 2.70 8.06
C LEU A 104 -5.38 2.47 7.47
N ALA A 105 -5.55 1.37 6.77
CA ALA A 105 -6.86 0.93 6.27
C ALA A 105 -7.22 -0.46 6.81
N TYR A 106 -8.42 -0.54 7.39
CA TYR A 106 -8.98 -1.76 7.96
C TYR A 106 -10.12 -2.27 7.08
N GLY A 107 -10.07 -3.54 6.68
CA GLY A 107 -11.12 -4.17 5.88
C GLY A 107 -12.12 -4.94 6.73
N ARG A 108 -11.73 -6.16 7.13
CA ARG A 108 -12.54 -7.08 7.96
C ARG A 108 -13.09 -6.41 9.24
N PRO A 109 -12.31 -5.62 10.01
CA PRO A 109 -12.84 -4.94 11.18
C PRO A 109 -14.00 -3.98 10.87
N TYR A 110 -13.93 -3.21 9.78
CA TYR A 110 -15.00 -2.30 9.38
C TYR A 110 -16.27 -3.00 8.89
N ILE A 111 -16.17 -4.24 8.39
CA ILE A 111 -17.36 -5.04 8.01
C ILE A 111 -18.21 -5.35 9.25
N ALA A 112 -17.57 -5.70 10.37
CA ALA A 112 -18.25 -6.13 11.58
C ALA A 112 -18.54 -4.97 12.56
N ASN A 113 -17.80 -3.86 12.45
CA ASN A 113 -17.86 -2.73 13.37
C ASN A 113 -18.01 -1.42 12.56
N PRO A 114 -19.24 -0.93 12.35
CA PRO A 114 -19.48 0.28 11.56
C PRO A 114 -18.92 1.55 12.22
N ASP A 115 -18.72 1.51 13.54
CA ASP A 115 -18.22 2.54 14.44
C ASP A 115 -16.82 2.20 14.99
N LEU A 116 -15.98 1.56 14.17
CA LEU A 116 -14.62 1.14 14.55
C LEU A 116 -13.72 2.28 15.08
N VAL A 117 -14.06 3.55 14.79
CA VAL A 117 -13.26 4.76 15.03
C VAL A 117 -13.65 5.52 16.29
#